data_AF-A0A318UDA5-F1
#
_entry.id   AF-A0A318UDA5-F1
#
_cell.length_a   1.000
_cell.length_b   1.000
_cell.length_c   1.000
_cell.angle_alpha   90.00
_cell.angle_beta   90.00
_cell.angle_gamma   90.00
#
_symmetry.space_group_name_H-M   'P 1'
#
loop_
_entity.id
_entity.type
_entity.pdbx_description
1 polymer ?
#
loop_
_entity_poly.entity_id
_entity_poly.type
_entity_poly.pdbx_seq_one_letter_code
_entity_poly.pdbx_strand_id
1 'polypeptide(L)' 'MQDLEERNKLIELYDKYSALLTQSQKQAIYLHLFEDLSFSEIANELAMTRAGAYDAVNKAKKKLLLLDEKINEK' A
#
# COMPACT_ATOMS: atom_id res chain seq x y z
N MET A 1 12.63 8.53 6.75
CA MET A 1 11.47 9.43 6.65
C MET A 1 10.93 9.21 5.25
N GLN A 2 9.73 8.64 5.08
CA GLN A 2 9.16 8.58 3.73
C GLN A 2 8.94 10.01 3.26
N ASP A 3 9.32 10.27 2.01
CA ASP A 3 9.14 11.58 1.43
C ASP A 3 7.64 11.87 1.26
N LEU A 4 7.23 13.12 1.53
CA LEU A 4 5.83 13.52 1.47
C LEU A 4 5.27 13.38 0.06
N GLU A 5 6.09 13.64 -0.97
CA GLU A 5 5.71 13.48 -2.37
C GLU A 5 5.46 12.00 -2.70
N GLU A 6 6.31 11.08 -2.22
CA GLU A 6 6.12 9.65 -2.40
C GLU A 6 4.81 9.16 -1.78
N ARG A 7 4.50 9.63 -0.57
CA ARG A 7 3.25 9.27 0.14
C ARG A 7 2.03 9.78 -0.61
N ASN A 8 2.04 11.03 -1.07
CA ASN A 8 0.93 11.60 -1.84
C ASN A 8 0.73 10.87 -3.17
N LYS A 9 1.81 10.56 -3.89
CA LYS A 9 1.73 9.75 -5.11
C LYS A 9 1.07 8.40 -4.84
N LEU A 10 1.47 7.70 -3.78
CA LEU A 10 0.88 6.40 -3.44
C LEU A 10 -0.61 6.49 -3.08
N ILE A 11 -1.06 7.59 -2.46
CA ILE A 11 -2.49 7.84 -2.19
C ILE A 11 -3.26 7.99 -3.50
N GLU A 12 -2.77 8.82 -4.42
CA GLU A 12 -3.41 8.99 -5.74
C GLU A 12 -3.50 7.67 -6.51
N LEU A 13 -2.43 6.87 -6.47
CA LEU A 13 -2.43 5.55 -7.11
C LEU A 13 -3.37 4.57 -6.42
N TYR A 14 -3.47 4.63 -5.09
CA TYR A 14 -4.41 3.81 -4.34
C TYR A 14 -5.86 4.11 -4.76
N ASP A 15 -6.24 5.38 -4.88
CA ASP A 15 -7.59 5.76 -5.32
C ASP A 15 -7.90 5.24 -6.72
N LYS A 16 -6.91 5.24 -7.63
CA LYS A 16 -7.07 4.74 -9.01
C LYS A 16 -7.10 3.21 -9.10
N TYR A 17 -6.22 2.53 -8.37
CA TYR A 17 -5.86 1.13 -8.66
C TYR A 17 -6.07 0.16 -7.48
N SER A 18 -6.57 0.60 -6.32
CA SER A 18 -6.76 -0.25 -5.14
C SER A 18 -7.64 -1.48 -5.39
N ALA A 19 -8.60 -1.39 -6.32
CA ALA A 19 -9.46 -2.52 -6.70
C ALA A 19 -8.70 -3.68 -7.36
N LEU A 20 -7.49 -3.44 -7.87
CA LEU A 20 -6.64 -4.45 -8.50
C LEU A 20 -5.69 -5.14 -7.49
N LEU A 21 -5.63 -4.67 -6.24
CA LEU A 21 -4.86 -5.28 -5.17
C LEU A 21 -5.59 -6.50 -4.59
N THR A 22 -4.86 -7.42 -3.97
CA THR A 22 -5.51 -8.44 -3.13
C THR A 22 -6.10 -7.79 -1.88
N GLN A 23 -7.09 -8.43 -1.24
CA GLN A 23 -7.73 -7.88 -0.04
C GLN A 23 -6.70 -7.50 1.05
N SER A 24 -5.76 -8.40 1.34
CA SER A 24 -4.71 -8.16 2.34
C SER A 24 -3.78 -7.00 1.97
N GLN A 25 -3.41 -6.87 0.69
CA GLN A 25 -2.60 -5.76 0.18
C GLN A 25 -3.35 -4.43 0.30
N LYS A 26 -4.61 -4.41 -0.14
CA LYS A 26 -5.50 -3.25 -0.09
C LYS A 26 -5.69 -2.75 1.34
N GLN A 27 -6.03 -3.63 2.27
CA GLN A 27 -6.22 -3.28 3.68
C GLN A 27 -4.93 -2.81 4.33
N ALA A 28 -3.81 -3.53 4.13
CA ALA A 28 -2.55 -3.17 4.77
C ALA A 28 -2.02 -1.81 4.30
N ILE A 29 -2.07 -1.53 2.99
CA ILE A 29 -1.62 -0.22 2.48
C ILE A 29 -2.60 0.90 2.87
N TYR A 30 -3.90 0.62 2.98
CA TYR A 30 -4.87 1.60 3.47
C TYR A 30 -4.54 2.03 4.90
N LEU A 31 -4.38 1.05 5.81
CA LEU A 31 -4.03 1.32 7.21
C LEU A 31 -2.72 2.08 7.34
N HIS A 32 -1.76 1.82 6.44
CA HIS A 32 -0.49 2.54 6.44
C HIS A 32 -0.57 3.98 5.89
N LEU A 33 -1.34 4.21 4.81
CA LEU A 33 -1.39 5.51 4.13
C LEU A 33 -2.46 6.46 4.70
N PHE A 34 -3.55 5.94 5.26
CA PHE A 34 -4.69 6.75 5.69
C PHE A 34 -4.84 6.78 7.21
N GLU A 35 -4.54 5.66 7.89
CA GLU A 35 -4.66 5.56 9.35
C GLU A 35 -3.32 5.72 10.09
N ASP A 36 -2.22 5.93 9.34
CA ASP A 36 -0.85 6.12 9.84
C ASP A 36 -0.35 4.99 10.77
N LEU A 37 -0.90 3.78 10.61
CA LEU A 37 -0.51 2.64 11.42
C LEU A 37 0.89 2.13 11.06
N SER A 38 1.63 1.74 12.09
CA SER A 38 2.89 1.01 11.97
C SER A 38 2.66 -0.43 11.50
N PHE A 39 3.70 -1.09 10.98
CA PHE A 39 3.59 -2.51 10.58
C PHE A 39 3.22 -3.45 11.73
N SER A 40 3.54 -3.07 12.98
CA SER A 40 3.14 -3.83 14.17
C SER A 40 1.65 -3.68 14.45
N GLU A 41 1.10 -2.47 14.33
CA GLU A 41 -0.34 -2.22 14.49
C GLU A 41 -1.13 -2.88 13.36
N ILE A 42 -0.70 -2.76 12.11
CA ILE A 42 -1.31 -3.44 10.96
C ILE A 42 -1.32 -4.95 11.15
N ALA A 43 -0.23 -5.52 11.68
CA ALA A 43 -0.14 -6.95 11.96
C ALA A 43 -1.19 -7.40 12.97
N ASN A 44 -1.42 -6.61 14.02
CA ASN A 44 -2.46 -6.86 15.00
C ASN A 44 -3.86 -6.74 14.38
N GLU A 45 -4.14 -5.65 13.66
CA GLU A 45 -5.44 -5.39 13.03
C GLU A 45 -5.84 -6.45 11.99
N LEU A 46 -4.88 -6.93 11.21
CA LEU A 46 -5.12 -7.90 10.14
C LEU A 46 -4.80 -9.35 10.54
N ALA A 47 -4.55 -9.61 11.83
CA ALA A 47 -4.21 -10.92 12.37
C ALA A 47 -3.10 -11.64 11.57
N MET A 48 -2.02 -10.92 11.27
CA MET A 48 -0.85 -11.44 10.55
C MET A 48 0.45 -11.15 11.29
N THR A 49 1.58 -11.67 10.80
CA THR A 49 2.88 -11.33 11.39
C THR A 49 3.31 -9.93 10.97
N ARG A 50 4.18 -9.28 11.77
CA ARG A 50 4.80 -7.99 11.40
C ARG A 50 5.52 -8.06 10.04
N ALA A 51 6.17 -9.18 9.75
CA ALA A 51 6.78 -9.43 8.44
C ALA A 51 5.73 -9.53 7.32
N GLY A 52 4.59 -10.20 7.58
CA GLY A 52 3.45 -10.26 6.67
C GLY A 52 2.85 -8.88 6.38
N ALA A 53 2.71 -8.03 7.39
CA ALA A 53 2.22 -6.65 7.22
C ALA A 53 3.19 -5.81 6.37
N TYR A 54 4.49 -5.89 6.68
CA TYR A 54 5.53 -5.24 5.87
C TYR A 54 5.49 -5.70 4.40
N ASP A 55 5.39 -7.00 4.17
CA ASP A 55 5.32 -7.57 2.83
C ASP A 55 4.05 -7.15 2.09
N ALA A 56 2.90 -7.14 2.76
CA ALA A 56 1.62 -6.75 2.19
C ALA A 56 1.66 -5.29 1.72
N VAL A 57 2.14 -4.37 2.57
CA VAL A 57 2.30 -2.95 2.22
C VAL A 57 3.28 -2.79 1.06
N ASN A 58 4.44 -3.43 1.09
CA ASN A 58 5.44 -3.27 0.03
C ASN A 58 4.99 -3.85 -1.31
N LYS A 59 4.32 -5.01 -1.29
CA LYS A 59 3.74 -5.60 -2.51
C LYS A 59 2.64 -4.71 -3.08
N ALA A 60 1.82 -4.10 -2.23
CA ALA A 60 0.81 -3.13 -2.65
C ALA A 60 1.46 -1.90 -3.31
N LYS A 61 2.46 -1.27 -2.67
CA LYS A 61 3.19 -0.11 -3.22
C LYS A 61 3.78 -0.41 -4.59
N LYS A 62 4.53 -1.52 -4.71
CA LYS A 62 5.13 -1.97 -5.99
C LYS A 62 4.06 -2.19 -7.06
N LYS A 63 2.94 -2.83 -6.71
CA LYS A 63 1.87 -3.13 -7.66
C LYS A 63 1.18 -1.86 -8.15
N LEU A 64 0.92 -0.89 -7.27
CA LEU A 64 0.35 0.41 -7.63
C LEU A 64 1.26 1.17 -8.62
N LEU A 65 2.56 1.22 -8.34
CA LEU A 65 3.54 1.87 -9.21
C LEU A 65 3.63 1.17 -10.58
N LEU A 66 3.70 -0.16 -10.60
CA LEU A 66 3.73 -0.94 -11.84
C LEU A 66 2.46 -0.76 -12.70
N LEU A 67 1.30 -0.60 -12.06
CA LEU A 67 0.05 -0.34 -12.77
C LEU A 67 0.05 1.05 -13.40
N ASP A 68 0.57 2.04 -12.68
CA ASP A 68 0.73 3.40 -13.19
C ASP A 68 1.68 3.46 -14.40
N GLU A 69 2.85 2.81 -14.29
CA GLU A 69 3.81 2.68 -15.40
C GLU A 69 3.14 2.05 -16.63
N LYS A 70 2.48 0.90 -16.48
CA LYS A 70 1.85 0.19 -17.60
C LYS A 70 0.70 0.94 -18.28
N ILE A 71 -0.02 1.78 -17.54
CA ILE A 71 -1.18 2.52 -18.07
C ILE A 71 -0.73 3.84 -18.70
N ASN A 72 0.32 4.47 -18.16
CA ASN A 72 0.82 5.76 -18.62
C ASN A 72 2.00 5.64 -19.61
N GLU A 73 2.60 4.46 -19.79
CA GLU A 73 3.49 4.17 -20.91
C GLU A 73 2.71 4.33 -22.22
N LYS A 74 2.99 5.43 -22.93
CA LYS A 74 2.65 5.65 -24.34
C LYS A 74 3.88 5.40 -25.20
#